data_AF-A0A381LD87-F1
#
_entry.id   AF-A0A381LD87-F1
#
_cell.length_a   1.000
_cell.length_b   1.000
_cell.length_c   1.000
_cell.angle_alpha   90.00
_cell.angle_beta   90.00
_cell.angle_gamma   90.00
#
_symmetry.space_group_name_H-M   'P 1'
#
loop_
_entity.id
_entity.type
_entity.pdbx_description
1 polymer ?
#
loop_
_entity_poly.entity_id
_entity_poly.type
_entity_poly.pdbx_seq_one_letter_code
_entity_poly.pdbx_strand_id
1 'polypeptide(L)'
;MTDYHTPSLKCDSMDISVSTALEDISLHDFEHEFSENDVVETDNKSEDFIMMKWKSKFKHYFILSSAGKPIFSRHGDQSLINSYIGIIHTIISYFQNYNDSLMGFVAGDVRFAISIYGPLYFVAISRLGESDSQLRVQLEALYMQILSTLTLPTLSHLFANRPNTDLRRPLEGTETLLSSLADSFTKGSPSALLSALECLNLRESERTIINNTLLNCRSEKLLYGLLVAGNRLVSVVRPKRHSLHPSDLQLIFNMIFEAKGVRAGGGENWIPICLPGFNNKGYLYMYVSFLNSLVDDVYEGLPTSINNSTESEVAIILISTYKESFHDQRETRNQIVRELKSNSSFEVIKSAVRKGRPGPTRSPSGTSLKHFLYKSRPNVQFVMPDFAPDFIDLCAHRRLMIIYHKMHASIHAKNSHLKALHYVGSNYVSLGWTTPTFEFYCISGPRTSEAELTEAASQVIQWIKTQEQRLFITSGAVF
;
A
#
# COMPACT_ATOMS: atom_id res chain seq x y z
N MET A 1 -52.91 -7.69 10.79
CA MET A 1 -52.77 -8.27 9.44
C MET A 1 -52.68 -7.13 8.45
N THR A 2 -51.79 -7.29 7.46
CA THR A 2 -51.46 -6.42 6.30
C THR A 2 -50.76 -5.09 6.61
N ASP A 3 -49.65 -4.70 5.99
CA ASP A 3 -48.57 -5.35 5.24
C ASP A 3 -47.50 -4.26 5.08
N TYR A 4 -46.29 -4.47 5.60
CA TYR A 4 -45.16 -3.56 5.35
C TYR A 4 -44.36 -4.12 4.17
N HIS A 5 -44.55 -3.53 3.00
CA HIS A 5 -43.72 -3.77 1.82
C HIS A 5 -42.29 -3.28 2.08
N THR A 6 -41.37 -4.22 2.28
CA THR A 6 -39.94 -4.02 2.07
C THR A 6 -39.65 -3.97 0.56
N PRO A 7 -38.90 -2.99 0.04
CA PRO A 7 -38.54 -2.96 -1.36
C PRO A 7 -37.48 -4.02 -1.63
N SER A 8 -37.85 -5.04 -2.41
CA SER A 8 -36.91 -6.02 -2.97
C SER A 8 -35.89 -5.31 -3.86
N LEU A 9 -34.60 -5.44 -3.56
CA LEU A 9 -33.54 -5.08 -4.49
C LEU A 9 -33.75 -5.84 -5.81
N LYS A 10 -34.07 -5.13 -6.89
CA LYS A 10 -33.88 -5.65 -8.24
C LYS A 10 -32.37 -5.79 -8.43
N CYS A 11 -31.88 -7.02 -8.37
CA CYS A 11 -30.53 -7.36 -8.81
C CYS A 11 -30.50 -7.08 -10.32
N ASP A 12 -29.83 -6.00 -10.73
CA ASP A 12 -29.51 -5.78 -12.14
C ASP A 12 -28.86 -7.05 -12.69
N SER A 13 -29.35 -7.54 -13.82
CA SER A 13 -28.88 -8.78 -14.45
C SER A 13 -27.35 -8.78 -14.54
N MET A 14 -26.74 -9.68 -13.78
CA MET A 14 -25.31 -9.84 -13.63
C MET A 14 -24.81 -10.62 -14.85
N ASP A 15 -24.24 -9.94 -15.84
CA ASP A 15 -23.57 -10.60 -16.95
C ASP A 15 -22.23 -11.15 -16.45
N ILE A 16 -22.19 -12.47 -16.24
CA ILE A 16 -21.05 -13.19 -15.66
C ILE A 16 -20.24 -13.83 -16.79
N SER A 17 -18.96 -13.44 -16.90
CA SER A 17 -18.00 -14.14 -17.77
C SER A 17 -17.22 -15.17 -16.96
N VAL A 18 -17.24 -16.43 -17.39
CA VAL A 18 -16.45 -17.53 -16.79
C VAL A 18 -15.12 -17.63 -17.53
N SER A 19 -14.01 -17.49 -16.81
CA SER A 19 -12.67 -17.75 -17.35
C SER A 19 -12.07 -18.96 -16.62
N THR A 20 -11.74 -20.00 -17.40
CA THR A 20 -11.19 -21.26 -16.91
C THR A 20 -9.67 -21.24 -16.95
N ALA A 21 -9.06 -21.56 -15.81
CA ALA A 21 -7.63 -21.74 -15.53
C ALA A 21 -6.85 -20.48 -15.08
N LEU A 22 -6.62 -20.41 -13.76
CA LEU A 22 -5.47 -19.70 -13.20
C LEU A 22 -4.27 -20.63 -13.32
N GLU A 23 -3.29 -20.30 -14.17
CA GLU A 23 -1.97 -20.95 -14.07
C GLU A 23 -1.36 -20.62 -12.70
N ASP A 24 -1.04 -21.67 -11.94
CA ASP A 24 -0.41 -21.55 -10.63
C ASP A 24 1.05 -21.13 -10.82
N ILE A 25 1.34 -19.87 -10.50
CA ILE A 25 2.71 -19.37 -10.45
C ILE A 25 3.42 -20.08 -9.29
N SER A 26 4.50 -20.82 -9.61
CA SER A 26 5.33 -21.44 -8.58
C SER A 26 6.03 -20.35 -7.76
N LEU A 27 5.80 -20.36 -6.45
CA LEU A 27 6.45 -19.46 -5.49
C LEU A 27 7.54 -20.18 -4.70
N HIS A 28 8.20 -21.17 -5.32
CA HIS A 28 9.35 -21.83 -4.71
C HIS A 28 10.42 -20.78 -4.39
N ASP A 29 11.01 -20.85 -3.19
CA ASP A 29 12.00 -19.90 -2.68
C ASP A 29 11.53 -18.43 -2.53
N PHE A 30 10.23 -18.12 -2.62
CA PHE A 30 9.74 -16.75 -2.44
C PHE A 30 10.04 -16.20 -1.03
N GLU A 31 10.22 -17.06 -0.03
CA GLU A 31 10.66 -16.68 1.32
C GLU A 31 12.04 -16.03 1.33
N HIS A 32 12.90 -16.41 0.38
CA HIS A 32 14.24 -15.83 0.19
C HIS A 32 14.24 -14.62 -0.76
N GLU A 33 13.09 -14.11 -1.19
CA GLU A 33 13.04 -12.92 -2.06
C GLU A 33 13.62 -11.69 -1.34
N PHE A 34 13.38 -11.57 -0.03
CA PHE A 34 13.69 -10.38 0.77
C PHE A 34 15.02 -10.44 1.54
N SER A 35 15.80 -11.52 1.40
CA SER A 35 17.10 -11.64 2.06
C SER A 35 18.08 -10.57 1.55
N GLU A 36 18.52 -9.68 2.45
CA GLU A 36 19.56 -8.67 2.19
C GLU A 36 20.96 -9.30 2.17
N ASN A 37 21.15 -10.43 2.87
CA ASN A 37 22.46 -10.96 3.26
C ASN A 37 23.09 -11.99 2.31
N ASP A 38 22.51 -12.26 1.15
CA ASP A 38 23.07 -13.27 0.23
C ASP A 38 24.29 -12.82 -0.56
N VAL A 39 24.77 -11.60 -0.33
CA VAL A 39 26.01 -11.06 -0.89
C VAL A 39 27.14 -10.97 0.15
N VAL A 40 26.81 -10.95 1.45
CA VAL A 40 27.80 -10.78 2.54
C VAL A 40 28.25 -12.13 3.12
N GLU A 41 27.40 -13.17 3.09
CA GLU A 41 27.80 -14.54 3.46
C GLU A 41 28.50 -15.30 2.31
N THR A 42 28.84 -14.61 1.22
CA THR A 42 29.35 -15.20 -0.02
C THR A 42 30.78 -14.82 -0.37
N ASP A 43 31.62 -14.46 0.61
CA ASP A 43 33.07 -14.29 0.39
C ASP A 43 33.77 -15.55 -0.19
N ASN A 44 33.07 -16.70 -0.24
CA ASN A 44 33.56 -17.98 -0.78
C ASN A 44 32.73 -18.57 -1.95
N LYS A 45 31.77 -17.85 -2.55
CA LYS A 45 30.96 -18.37 -3.69
C LYS A 45 31.33 -17.66 -5.00
N SER A 46 31.38 -18.41 -6.11
CA SER A 46 31.66 -17.89 -7.46
C SER A 46 30.70 -16.75 -7.85
N GLU A 47 31.20 -15.74 -8.56
CA GLU A 47 30.42 -14.64 -9.15
C GLU A 47 29.21 -15.15 -9.96
N ASP A 48 29.36 -16.30 -10.62
CA ASP A 48 28.28 -16.96 -11.38
C ASP A 48 27.09 -17.36 -10.49
N PHE A 49 27.37 -17.80 -9.27
CA PHE A 49 26.32 -18.19 -8.31
C PHE A 49 25.54 -16.96 -7.83
N ILE A 50 26.23 -15.86 -7.54
CA ILE A 50 25.61 -14.59 -7.14
C ILE A 50 24.71 -14.06 -8.27
N MET A 51 25.22 -14.11 -9.51
CA MET A 51 24.46 -13.73 -10.70
C MET A 51 23.21 -14.60 -10.90
N MET A 52 23.34 -15.93 -10.75
CA MET A 52 22.22 -16.86 -10.88
C MET A 52 21.14 -16.59 -9.84
N LYS A 53 21.53 -16.36 -8.58
CA LYS A 53 20.61 -16.05 -7.48
C LYS A 53 19.95 -14.68 -7.64
N TRP A 54 20.67 -13.70 -8.17
CA TRP A 54 20.07 -12.40 -8.48
C TRP A 54 19.02 -12.54 -9.59
N LYS A 55 19.33 -13.24 -10.68
CA LYS A 55 18.36 -13.52 -11.76
C LYS A 55 17.16 -14.35 -11.29
N SER A 56 17.31 -15.14 -10.23
CA SER A 56 16.24 -15.96 -9.68
C SER A 56 15.27 -15.19 -8.77
N LYS A 57 15.49 -13.88 -8.51
CA LYS A 57 14.52 -13.04 -7.80
C LYS A 57 13.24 -12.87 -8.63
N PHE A 58 12.09 -12.93 -7.98
CA PHE A 58 10.79 -12.86 -8.64
C PHE A 58 10.49 -11.48 -9.20
N LYS A 59 11.08 -10.44 -8.60
CA LYS A 59 10.85 -9.06 -9.01
C LYS A 59 12.08 -8.19 -8.87
N HIS A 60 12.33 -7.36 -9.88
CA HIS A 60 13.34 -6.31 -9.83
C HIS A 60 12.73 -4.93 -10.09
N TYR A 61 13.30 -3.95 -9.41
CA TYR A 61 13.10 -2.54 -9.71
C TYR A 61 14.44 -1.88 -9.95
N PHE A 62 14.55 -1.16 -11.07
CA PHE A 62 15.70 -0.33 -11.40
C PHE A 62 15.26 1.11 -11.62
N ILE A 63 16.07 2.03 -11.13
CA ILE A 63 15.96 3.46 -11.44
C ILE A 63 17.31 3.87 -11.99
N LEU A 64 17.31 4.45 -13.19
CA LEU A 64 18.50 4.97 -13.84
C LEU A 64 18.23 6.37 -14.39
N SER A 65 19.28 7.15 -14.60
CA SER A 65 19.16 8.43 -15.27
C SER A 65 19.08 8.26 -16.79
N SER A 66 18.66 9.31 -17.49
CA SER A 66 18.71 9.40 -18.95
C SER A 66 20.14 9.28 -19.53
N ALA A 67 21.16 9.48 -18.69
CA ALA A 67 22.56 9.26 -19.01
C ALA A 67 23.04 7.80 -18.77
N GLY A 68 22.14 6.88 -18.42
CA GLY A 68 22.46 5.47 -18.19
C GLY A 68 23.12 5.19 -16.83
N LYS A 69 23.10 6.13 -15.89
CA LYS A 69 23.69 5.92 -14.56
C LYS A 69 22.69 5.22 -13.62
N PRO A 70 23.07 4.16 -12.90
CA PRO A 70 22.21 3.55 -11.90
C PRO A 70 22.00 4.51 -10.71
N ILE A 71 20.75 4.68 -10.32
CA ILE A 71 20.34 5.49 -9.16
C ILE A 71 19.89 4.59 -8.02
N PHE A 72 19.07 3.58 -8.33
CA PHE A 72 18.56 2.63 -7.34
C PHE A 72 18.36 1.26 -7.99
N SER A 73 18.62 0.21 -7.22
CA SER A 73 18.23 -1.16 -7.52
C SER A 73 17.73 -1.80 -6.24
N ARG A 74 16.61 -2.52 -6.31
CA ARG A 74 16.12 -3.27 -5.14
C ARG A 74 17.04 -4.43 -4.77
N HIS A 75 17.58 -5.13 -5.76
CA HIS A 75 18.45 -6.29 -5.56
C HIS A 75 19.75 -6.14 -6.35
N GLY A 76 20.83 -6.70 -5.81
CA GLY A 76 22.15 -6.63 -6.43
C GLY A 76 22.86 -5.31 -6.14
N ASP A 77 24.17 -5.41 -6.01
CA ASP A 77 25.05 -4.26 -5.82
C ASP A 77 25.36 -3.58 -7.16
N GLN A 78 26.11 -2.48 -7.11
CA GLN A 78 26.42 -1.72 -8.31
C GLN A 78 27.28 -2.52 -9.31
N SER A 79 28.21 -3.35 -8.82
CA SER A 79 29.10 -4.12 -9.69
C SER A 79 28.31 -5.10 -10.56
N LEU A 80 27.33 -5.79 -9.97
CA LEU A 80 26.49 -6.78 -10.64
C LEU A 80 25.55 -6.15 -11.67
N ILE A 81 24.93 -5.01 -11.36
CA ILE A 81 23.85 -4.44 -12.18
C ILE A 81 24.31 -3.55 -13.33
N ASN A 82 25.53 -2.99 -13.26
CA ASN A 82 26.00 -1.96 -14.20
C ASN A 82 25.87 -2.39 -15.68
N SER A 83 26.24 -3.64 -15.99
CA SER A 83 26.15 -4.19 -17.36
C SER A 83 24.70 -4.25 -17.85
N TYR A 84 23.77 -4.71 -17.00
CA TYR A 84 22.34 -4.78 -17.33
C TYR A 84 21.69 -3.40 -17.46
N ILE A 85 22.08 -2.44 -16.62
CA ILE A 85 21.62 -1.06 -16.73
C ILE A 85 22.05 -0.45 -18.08
N GLY A 86 23.28 -0.74 -18.53
CA GLY A 86 23.74 -0.34 -19.87
C GLY A 86 22.91 -0.95 -21.00
N ILE A 87 22.55 -2.23 -20.90
CA ILE A 87 21.69 -2.91 -21.89
C ILE A 87 20.29 -2.28 -21.90
N ILE A 88 19.66 -2.14 -20.73
CA ILE A 88 18.34 -1.53 -20.57
C ILE A 88 18.32 -0.11 -21.13
N HIS A 89 19.32 0.70 -20.78
CA HIS A 89 19.45 2.07 -21.29
C HIS A 89 19.59 2.11 -22.80
N THR A 90 20.38 1.20 -23.39
CA THR A 90 20.54 1.09 -24.85
C THR A 90 19.22 0.74 -25.53
N ILE A 91 18.47 -0.21 -24.99
CA ILE A 91 17.15 -0.59 -25.51
C ILE A 91 16.20 0.61 -25.45
N ILE A 92 16.09 1.29 -24.30
CA ILE A 92 15.22 2.47 -24.17
C ILE A 92 15.62 3.57 -25.16
N SER A 93 16.92 3.87 -25.25
CA SER A 93 17.45 4.91 -26.13
C SER A 93 17.19 4.61 -27.61
N TYR A 94 17.20 3.33 -28.01
CA TYR A 94 16.86 2.93 -29.38
C TYR A 94 15.46 3.41 -29.78
N PHE A 95 14.45 3.19 -28.95
CA PHE A 95 13.08 3.64 -29.24
C PHE A 95 12.95 5.16 -29.21
N GLN A 96 13.62 5.83 -28.26
CA GLN A 96 13.62 7.29 -28.17
C GLN A 96 14.15 7.96 -29.43
N ASN A 97 15.14 7.36 -30.10
CA ASN A 97 15.66 7.87 -31.38
C ASN A 97 14.62 7.85 -32.52
N TYR A 98 13.57 7.02 -32.41
CA TYR A 98 12.45 6.98 -33.35
C TYR A 98 11.24 7.81 -32.88
N ASN A 99 11.41 8.70 -31.90
CA ASN A 99 10.31 9.44 -31.24
C ASN A 99 9.23 8.52 -30.66
N ASP A 100 9.60 7.28 -30.30
CA ASP A 100 8.73 6.34 -29.61
C ASP A 100 9.21 6.12 -28.17
N SER A 101 8.30 5.78 -27.27
CA SER A 101 8.60 5.50 -25.86
C SER A 101 8.27 4.05 -25.56
N LEU A 102 9.30 3.24 -25.34
CA LEU A 102 9.13 1.86 -24.93
C LEU A 102 8.41 1.80 -23.58
N MET A 103 7.20 1.27 -23.57
CA MET A 103 6.38 1.15 -22.35
C MET A 103 6.60 -0.17 -21.60
N GLY A 104 7.14 -1.18 -22.27
CA GLY A 104 7.31 -2.52 -21.72
C GLY A 104 7.27 -3.60 -22.79
N PHE A 105 7.60 -4.82 -22.39
CA PHE A 105 7.53 -6.02 -23.23
C PHE A 105 7.43 -7.27 -22.35
N VAL A 106 7.10 -8.41 -22.96
CA VAL A 106 6.94 -9.70 -22.27
C VAL A 106 7.87 -10.72 -22.91
N ALA A 107 8.59 -11.48 -22.11
CA ALA A 107 9.44 -12.58 -22.55
C ALA A 107 9.16 -13.82 -21.69
N GLY A 108 8.45 -14.81 -22.26
CA GLY A 108 7.97 -15.96 -21.50
C GLY A 108 7.00 -15.55 -20.39
N ASP A 109 7.29 -15.96 -19.16
CA ASP A 109 6.56 -15.63 -17.93
C ASP A 109 7.02 -14.32 -17.27
N VAL A 110 8.02 -13.64 -17.85
CA VAL A 110 8.58 -12.40 -17.33
C VAL A 110 7.98 -11.20 -18.06
N ARG A 111 7.47 -10.23 -17.28
CA ARG A 111 6.99 -8.95 -17.79
C ARG A 111 7.94 -7.82 -17.41
N PHE A 112 8.23 -6.97 -18.39
CA PHE A 112 9.03 -5.77 -18.26
C PHE A 112 8.12 -4.56 -18.45
N ALA A 113 8.11 -3.64 -17.48
CA ALA A 113 7.39 -2.38 -17.57
C ALA A 113 8.37 -1.22 -17.41
N ILE A 114 8.21 -0.19 -18.24
CA ILE A 114 9.08 0.97 -18.27
C ILE A 114 8.24 2.24 -18.13
N SER A 115 8.67 3.14 -17.25
CA SER A 115 8.10 4.47 -17.08
C SER A 115 9.21 5.51 -17.13
N ILE A 116 9.03 6.55 -17.95
CA ILE A 116 10.01 7.62 -18.13
C ILE A 116 9.42 8.92 -17.55
N TYR A 117 10.08 9.47 -16.53
CA TYR A 117 9.70 10.73 -15.89
C TYR A 117 10.84 11.74 -16.02
N GLY A 118 10.81 12.52 -17.10
CA GLY A 118 11.87 13.47 -17.44
C GLY A 118 13.23 12.76 -17.53
N PRO A 119 14.23 13.12 -16.70
CA PRO A 119 15.57 12.53 -16.75
C PRO A 119 15.69 11.18 -16.02
N LEU A 120 14.59 10.62 -15.49
CA LEU A 120 14.59 9.36 -14.73
C LEU A 120 13.83 8.27 -15.46
N TYR A 121 14.49 7.12 -15.65
CA TYR A 121 13.87 5.92 -16.22
C TYR A 121 13.69 4.89 -15.13
N PHE A 122 12.46 4.39 -15.02
CA PHE A 122 12.03 3.39 -14.06
C PHE A 122 11.72 2.11 -14.79
N VAL A 123 12.24 0.99 -14.29
CA VAL A 123 12.03 -0.33 -14.88
C VAL A 123 11.60 -1.31 -13.80
N ALA A 124 10.49 -1.99 -14.04
CA ALA A 124 10.05 -3.13 -13.25
C ALA A 124 10.14 -4.40 -14.09
N ILE A 125 10.71 -5.45 -13.51
CA ILE A 125 10.76 -6.80 -14.11
C ILE A 125 10.05 -7.73 -13.13
N SER A 126 9.01 -8.44 -13.55
CA SER A 126 8.21 -9.27 -12.64
C SER A 126 7.83 -10.61 -13.26
N ARG A 127 7.93 -11.67 -12.45
CA ARG A 127 7.39 -13.02 -12.70
C ARG A 127 6.14 -13.33 -11.89
N LEU A 128 5.56 -12.33 -11.23
CA LEU A 128 4.44 -12.51 -10.29
C LEU A 128 3.05 -12.36 -10.95
N GLY A 129 2.98 -12.28 -12.27
CA GLY A 129 1.72 -12.23 -13.03
C GLY A 129 0.98 -10.88 -12.99
N GLU A 130 1.64 -9.81 -12.55
CA GLU A 130 1.08 -8.45 -12.48
C GLU A 130 0.97 -7.81 -13.86
N SER A 131 -0.14 -7.16 -14.19
CA SER A 131 -0.34 -6.46 -15.48
C SER A 131 0.56 -5.24 -15.67
N ASP A 132 0.72 -4.79 -16.93
CA ASP A 132 1.52 -3.60 -17.25
C ASP A 132 1.03 -2.33 -16.53
N SER A 133 -0.28 -2.20 -16.31
CA SER A 133 -0.84 -1.06 -15.58
C SER A 133 -0.50 -1.13 -14.09
N GLN A 134 -0.58 -2.31 -13.47
CA GLN A 134 -0.21 -2.52 -12.06
C GLN A 134 1.27 -2.22 -11.83
N LEU A 135 2.15 -2.73 -12.71
CA LEU A 135 3.58 -2.43 -12.61
C LEU A 135 3.86 -0.92 -12.79
N ARG A 136 3.17 -0.26 -13.72
CA ARG A 136 3.34 1.19 -13.91
C ARG A 136 2.89 2.03 -12.71
N VAL A 137 1.79 1.64 -12.04
CA VAL A 137 1.36 2.29 -10.79
C VAL A 137 2.44 2.15 -9.69
N GLN A 138 3.12 1.01 -9.62
CA GLN A 138 4.22 0.82 -8.67
C GLN A 138 5.45 1.66 -9.03
N LEU A 139 5.79 1.76 -10.32
CA LEU A 139 6.87 2.64 -10.78
C LEU A 139 6.56 4.11 -10.50
N GLU A 140 5.31 4.52 -10.69
CA GLU A 140 4.84 5.86 -10.33
C GLU A 140 4.98 6.10 -8.83
N ALA A 141 4.61 5.15 -7.98
CA ALA A 141 4.77 5.27 -6.54
C ALA A 141 6.24 5.41 -6.12
N LEU A 142 7.18 4.68 -6.75
CA LEU A 142 8.63 4.86 -6.54
C LEU A 142 9.10 6.25 -6.99
N TYR A 143 8.57 6.77 -8.08
CA TYR A 143 8.84 8.15 -8.52
C TYR A 143 8.32 9.18 -7.51
N MET A 144 7.11 8.99 -7.00
CA MET A 144 6.54 9.86 -5.97
C MET A 144 7.35 9.80 -4.67
N GLN A 145 7.92 8.63 -4.32
CA GLN A 145 8.83 8.51 -3.18
C GLN A 145 10.12 9.34 -3.37
N ILE A 146 10.71 9.37 -4.57
CA ILE A 146 11.85 10.26 -4.89
C ILE A 146 11.45 11.72 -4.79
N LEU A 147 10.29 12.09 -5.33
CA LEU A 147 9.78 13.46 -5.25
C LEU A 147 9.50 13.89 -3.80
N SER A 148 9.11 12.95 -2.93
CA SER A 148 8.86 13.24 -1.51
C SER A 148 10.12 13.69 -0.78
N THR A 149 11.30 13.20 -1.21
CA THR A 149 12.60 13.61 -0.67
C THR A 149 13.14 14.86 -1.36
N LEU A 150 13.15 14.92 -2.70
CA LEU A 150 13.86 15.97 -3.45
C LEU A 150 13.00 17.13 -3.94
N THR A 151 11.69 16.97 -4.09
CA THR A 151 10.79 17.88 -4.85
C THR A 151 11.12 17.97 -6.34
N LEU A 152 10.12 18.33 -7.15
CA LEU A 152 10.27 18.45 -8.60
C LEU A 152 11.22 19.60 -9.03
N PRO A 153 11.19 20.80 -8.41
CA PRO A 153 12.09 21.89 -8.78
C PRO A 153 13.56 21.56 -8.52
N THR A 154 13.90 20.97 -7.37
CA THR A 154 15.27 20.55 -7.08
C THR A 154 15.73 19.48 -8.08
N LEU A 155 14.89 18.48 -8.34
CA LEU A 155 15.19 17.43 -9.31
C LEU A 155 15.45 18.01 -10.71
N SER A 156 14.59 18.93 -11.16
CA SER A 156 14.72 19.60 -12.45
C SER A 156 15.99 20.46 -12.52
N HIS A 157 16.29 21.20 -11.45
CA HIS A 157 17.48 22.05 -11.37
C HIS A 157 18.79 21.24 -11.40
N LEU A 158 18.83 20.08 -10.74
CA LEU A 158 19.98 19.18 -10.75
C LEU A 158 20.32 18.72 -12.18
N PHE A 159 19.33 18.29 -12.95
CA PHE A 159 19.55 17.81 -14.32
C PHE A 159 19.69 18.92 -15.36
N ALA A 160 19.07 20.08 -15.16
CA ALA A 160 19.25 21.24 -16.05
C ALA A 160 20.70 21.73 -16.05
N ASN A 161 21.34 21.76 -14.88
CA ASN A 161 22.73 22.21 -14.75
C ASN A 161 23.73 21.13 -15.18
N ARG A 162 23.43 19.87 -14.87
CA ARG A 162 24.31 18.73 -15.15
C ARG A 162 23.45 17.53 -15.55
N PRO A 163 23.26 17.26 -16.86
CA PRO A 163 22.50 16.11 -17.33
C PRO A 163 23.06 14.76 -16.83
N ASN A 164 24.36 14.72 -16.56
CA ASN A 164 25.06 13.56 -16.00
C ASN A 164 25.11 13.56 -14.46
N THR A 165 24.21 14.27 -13.78
CA THR A 165 24.17 14.31 -12.31
C THR A 165 23.97 12.93 -11.73
N ASP A 166 24.73 12.63 -10.69
CA ASP A 166 24.57 11.42 -9.88
C ASP A 166 23.61 11.72 -8.73
N LEU A 167 22.41 11.14 -8.78
CA LEU A 167 21.38 11.33 -7.76
C LEU A 167 21.59 10.50 -6.49
N ARG A 168 22.58 9.61 -6.45
CA ARG A 168 22.80 8.75 -5.27
C ARG A 168 23.10 9.57 -4.02
N ARG A 169 23.94 10.61 -4.14
CA ARG A 169 24.23 11.50 -3.02
C ARG A 169 23.00 12.31 -2.57
N PRO A 170 22.25 13.00 -3.47
CA PRO A 170 20.99 13.64 -3.08
C PRO A 170 19.93 12.72 -2.46
N LEU A 171 19.92 11.44 -2.83
CA LEU A 171 18.96 10.44 -2.36
C LEU A 171 19.48 9.58 -1.21
N GLU A 172 20.67 9.89 -0.69
CA GLU A 172 21.27 9.14 0.42
C GLU A 172 20.32 9.10 1.62
N GLY A 173 20.06 7.90 2.13
CA GLY A 173 19.08 7.62 3.20
C GLY A 173 17.68 7.29 2.68
N THR A 174 17.35 7.59 1.42
CA THR A 174 16.04 7.27 0.80
C THR A 174 15.98 5.83 0.27
N GLU A 175 17.12 5.14 0.18
CA GLU A 175 17.19 3.76 -0.33
C GLU A 175 16.36 2.81 0.53
N THR A 176 16.32 3.04 1.84
CA THR A 176 15.49 2.25 2.78
C THR A 176 14.00 2.43 2.50
N LEU A 177 13.56 3.66 2.19
CA LEU A 177 12.18 3.98 1.84
C LEU A 177 11.78 3.35 0.51
N LEU A 178 12.65 3.42 -0.51
CA LEU A 178 12.43 2.80 -1.82
C LEU A 178 12.42 1.27 -1.73
N SER A 179 13.34 0.69 -0.96
CA SER A 179 13.43 -0.77 -0.79
C SER A 179 12.22 -1.32 -0.06
N SER A 180 11.80 -0.63 1.00
CA SER A 180 10.60 -0.96 1.76
C SER A 180 9.33 -0.87 0.91
N LEU A 181 9.20 0.17 0.08
CA LEU A 181 8.06 0.33 -0.82
C LEU A 181 8.05 -0.76 -1.90
N ALA A 182 9.22 -1.06 -2.49
CA ALA A 182 9.38 -2.17 -3.42
C ALA A 182 9.01 -3.51 -2.79
N ASP A 183 9.41 -3.75 -1.53
CA ASP A 183 9.07 -4.97 -0.81
C ASP A 183 7.57 -5.08 -0.54
N SER A 184 6.92 -3.97 -0.16
CA SER A 184 5.47 -3.90 0.01
C SER A 184 4.74 -4.31 -1.28
N PHE A 185 5.22 -3.86 -2.44
CA PHE A 185 4.67 -4.27 -3.73
C PHE A 185 4.94 -5.73 -4.06
N THR A 186 6.16 -6.22 -3.81
CA THR A 186 6.53 -7.62 -4.07
C THR A 186 5.74 -8.59 -3.20
N LYS A 187 5.47 -8.25 -1.93
CA LYS A 187 4.61 -9.01 -1.01
C LYS A 187 3.14 -9.03 -1.46
N GLY A 188 2.70 -7.99 -2.17
CA GLY A 188 1.35 -7.88 -2.71
C GLY A 188 0.45 -6.97 -1.88
N SER A 189 0.91 -5.77 -1.52
CA SER A 189 0.13 -4.79 -0.75
C SER A 189 -1.29 -4.54 -1.32
N PRO A 190 -2.36 -4.79 -0.54
CA PRO A 190 -3.73 -4.49 -0.95
C PRO A 190 -3.96 -2.99 -1.22
N SER A 191 -3.32 -2.11 -0.44
CA SER A 191 -3.39 -0.67 -0.62
C SER A 191 -2.85 -0.24 -1.98
N ALA A 192 -1.74 -0.86 -2.41
CA ALA A 192 -1.14 -0.60 -3.72
C ALA A 192 -2.02 -1.13 -4.86
N LEU A 193 -2.55 -2.35 -4.73
CA LEU A 193 -3.44 -2.95 -5.73
C LEU A 193 -4.69 -2.09 -5.95
N LEU A 194 -5.31 -1.65 -4.85
CA LEU A 194 -6.59 -0.94 -4.89
C LEU A 194 -6.42 0.58 -5.03
N SER A 195 -5.21 1.12 -4.88
CA SER A 195 -4.94 2.56 -4.76
C SER A 195 -5.85 3.22 -3.71
N ALA A 196 -5.97 2.58 -2.56
CA ALA A 196 -6.91 2.92 -1.49
C ALA A 196 -6.28 2.69 -0.11
N LEU A 197 -6.90 3.23 0.94
CA LEU A 197 -6.39 3.16 2.31
C LEU A 197 -7.26 2.32 3.22
N GLU A 198 -6.63 1.63 4.16
CA GLU A 198 -7.34 0.89 5.21
C GLU A 198 -7.59 1.81 6.42
N CYS A 199 -8.81 1.77 6.93
CA CYS A 199 -9.21 2.51 8.13
C CYS A 199 -9.37 1.56 9.33
N LEU A 200 -9.09 2.06 10.53
CA LEU A 200 -9.37 1.31 11.75
C LEU A 200 -10.89 1.22 11.95
N ASN A 201 -11.40 0.02 12.23
CA ASN A 201 -12.82 -0.20 12.48
C ASN A 201 -13.22 0.39 13.83
N LEU A 202 -14.02 1.46 13.82
CA LEU A 202 -14.44 2.21 15.01
C LEU A 202 -15.89 2.65 14.90
N ARG A 203 -16.62 2.81 16.00
CA ARG A 203 -18.00 3.31 15.93
C ARG A 203 -18.01 4.77 15.46
N GLU A 204 -19.06 5.17 14.75
CA GLU A 204 -19.25 6.55 14.32
C GLU A 204 -19.21 7.53 15.51
N SER A 205 -19.85 7.17 16.62
CA SER A 205 -19.85 7.96 17.86
C SER A 205 -18.44 8.16 18.41
N GLU A 206 -17.60 7.11 18.41
CA GLU A 206 -16.21 7.16 18.88
C GLU A 206 -15.35 8.00 17.93
N ARG A 207 -15.50 7.78 16.61
CA ARG A 207 -14.78 8.54 15.59
C ARG A 207 -15.16 10.03 15.63
N THR A 208 -16.42 10.35 15.91
CA THR A 208 -16.89 11.74 16.06
C THR A 208 -16.24 12.43 17.26
N ILE A 209 -16.11 11.74 18.40
CA ILE A 209 -15.39 12.26 19.57
C ILE A 209 -13.93 12.55 19.22
N ILE A 210 -13.25 11.60 18.56
CA ILE A 210 -11.85 11.76 18.11
C ILE A 210 -11.72 12.94 17.14
N ASN A 211 -12.61 13.05 16.15
CA ASN A 211 -12.62 14.14 15.18
C ASN A 211 -12.77 15.49 15.87
N ASN A 212 -13.70 15.60 16.82
CA ASN A 212 -13.93 16.84 17.58
C ASN A 212 -12.72 17.19 18.46
N THR A 213 -12.09 16.19 19.10
CA THR A 213 -10.84 16.41 19.85
C THR A 213 -9.75 16.99 18.96
N LEU A 214 -9.52 16.40 17.79
CA LEU A 214 -8.47 16.88 16.88
C LEU A 214 -8.79 18.28 16.32
N LEU A 215 -10.06 18.60 16.10
CA LEU A 215 -10.49 19.95 15.67
C LEU A 215 -10.32 21.00 16.78
N ASN A 216 -10.65 20.65 18.03
CA ASN A 216 -10.58 21.58 19.16
C ASN A 216 -9.14 21.88 19.59
N CYS A 217 -8.24 20.91 19.48
CA CYS A 217 -6.82 21.09 19.80
C CYS A 217 -5.99 21.66 18.63
N ARG A 218 -6.61 21.95 17.49
CA ARG A 218 -5.90 22.34 16.27
C ARG A 218 -5.15 23.66 16.44
N SER A 219 -3.85 23.67 16.11
CA SER A 219 -3.07 24.89 15.90
C SER A 219 -3.43 25.59 14.58
N GLU A 220 -3.36 26.92 14.55
CA GLU A 220 -3.58 27.72 13.34
C GLU A 220 -2.62 27.35 12.20
N LYS A 221 -1.41 26.88 12.52
CA LYS A 221 -0.38 26.47 11.56
C LYS A 221 -0.52 25.02 11.07
N LEU A 222 -1.54 24.29 11.54
CA LEU A 222 -1.79 22.91 11.10
C LEU A 222 -2.40 22.88 9.69
N LEU A 223 -1.76 22.18 8.77
CA LEU A 223 -2.31 21.85 7.45
C LEU A 223 -3.06 20.51 7.48
N TYR A 224 -2.44 19.45 8.01
CA TYR A 224 -3.09 18.14 8.15
C TYR A 224 -2.78 17.52 9.51
N GLY A 225 -3.78 16.93 10.16
CA GLY A 225 -3.58 16.09 11.35
C GLY A 225 -4.06 14.67 11.06
N LEU A 226 -3.21 13.67 11.27
CA LEU A 226 -3.55 12.26 11.09
C LEU A 226 -3.34 11.53 12.41
N LEU A 227 -4.32 10.71 12.76
CA LEU A 227 -4.19 9.72 13.81
C LEU A 227 -4.16 8.35 13.15
N VAL A 228 -3.10 7.58 13.37
CA VAL A 228 -2.87 6.28 12.73
C VAL A 228 -2.60 5.25 13.80
N ALA A 229 -3.13 4.05 13.64
CA ALA A 229 -2.91 2.96 14.56
C ALA A 229 -2.78 1.63 13.81
N GLY A 230 -1.69 0.89 14.05
CA GLY A 230 -1.43 -0.39 13.39
C GLY A 230 -1.51 -0.32 11.87
N ASN A 231 -0.82 0.65 11.26
CA ASN A 231 -0.81 0.94 9.81
C ASN A 231 -2.21 1.24 9.20
N ARG A 232 -3.20 1.62 10.03
CA ARG A 232 -4.57 1.94 9.61
C ARG A 232 -4.97 3.34 10.06
N LEU A 233 -5.70 4.05 9.20
CA LEU A 233 -6.11 5.42 9.48
C LEU A 233 -7.26 5.46 10.50
N VAL A 234 -7.08 6.19 11.60
CA VAL A 234 -8.08 6.37 12.66
C VAL A 234 -8.89 7.65 12.43
N SER A 235 -8.23 8.75 12.09
CA SER A 235 -8.90 10.00 11.76
C SER A 235 -7.97 10.91 10.97
N VAL A 236 -8.57 11.81 10.19
CA VAL A 236 -7.89 12.86 9.45
C VAL A 236 -8.58 14.20 9.69
N VAL A 237 -7.77 15.21 9.99
CA VAL A 237 -8.14 16.61 10.12
C VAL A 237 -7.52 17.39 8.99
N ARG A 238 -8.34 18.13 8.23
CA ARG A 238 -7.90 18.86 7.03
C ARG A 238 -8.77 20.09 6.74
N PRO A 239 -8.28 21.07 5.97
CA PRO A 239 -9.11 22.14 5.43
C PRO A 239 -10.14 21.62 4.42
N LYS A 240 -11.31 22.27 4.32
CA LYS A 240 -12.39 21.89 3.38
C LYS A 240 -11.93 21.67 1.93
N ARG A 241 -11.05 22.56 1.44
CA ARG A 241 -10.62 22.59 0.03
C ARG A 241 -9.37 21.77 -0.26
N HIS A 242 -8.78 21.15 0.76
CA HIS A 242 -7.52 20.42 0.63
C HIS A 242 -7.75 18.98 1.06
N SER A 243 -8.00 18.10 0.08
CA SER A 243 -8.02 16.65 0.28
C SER A 243 -6.61 16.10 0.17
N LEU A 244 -6.24 15.20 1.09
CA LEU A 244 -4.97 14.50 1.02
C LEU A 244 -5.09 13.32 0.04
N HIS A 245 -4.18 13.21 -0.92
CA HIS A 245 -4.24 12.16 -1.93
C HIS A 245 -3.86 10.79 -1.32
N PRO A 246 -4.51 9.67 -1.69
CA PRO A 246 -4.17 8.34 -1.17
C PRO A 246 -2.70 7.96 -1.37
N SER A 247 -2.11 8.32 -2.51
CA SER A 247 -0.68 8.09 -2.78
C SER A 247 0.22 8.83 -1.78
N ASP A 248 -0.12 10.06 -1.39
CA ASP A 248 0.66 10.81 -0.40
C ASP A 248 0.55 10.16 0.99
N LEU A 249 -0.62 9.64 1.35
CA LEU A 249 -0.81 8.88 2.59
C LEU A 249 -0.02 7.57 2.60
N GLN A 250 0.07 6.88 1.45
CA GLN A 250 0.90 5.69 1.31
C GLN A 250 2.39 6.01 1.52
N LEU A 251 2.88 7.14 0.99
CA LEU A 251 4.27 7.58 1.21
C LEU A 251 4.53 7.84 2.70
N ILE A 252 3.61 8.52 3.38
CA ILE A 252 3.70 8.79 4.82
C ILE A 252 3.71 7.47 5.61
N PHE A 253 2.82 6.53 5.28
CA PHE A 253 2.72 5.26 6.00
C PHE A 253 3.96 4.39 5.79
N ASN A 254 4.49 4.32 4.55
CA ASN A 254 5.74 3.65 4.24
C ASN A 254 6.91 4.25 5.04
N MET A 255 6.99 5.58 5.11
CA MET A 255 8.03 6.28 5.86
C MET A 255 7.99 6.02 7.38
N ILE A 256 6.79 5.95 7.96
CA ILE A 256 6.62 5.84 9.42
C ILE A 256 6.65 4.39 9.88
N PHE A 257 5.93 3.50 9.19
CA PHE A 257 5.71 2.15 9.67
C PHE A 257 6.71 1.14 9.12
N GLU A 258 7.22 1.34 7.91
CA GLU A 258 8.04 0.35 7.24
C GLU A 258 9.54 0.72 7.24
N ALA A 259 9.88 2.01 7.18
CA ALA A 259 11.27 2.46 7.34
C ALA A 259 11.67 2.60 8.81
N LYS A 260 12.54 1.70 9.28
CA LYS A 260 13.01 1.61 10.67
C LYS A 260 13.69 2.89 11.20
N GLY A 261 14.19 3.76 10.32
CA GLY A 261 14.96 4.96 10.68
C GLY A 261 14.19 6.00 11.51
N VAL A 262 12.89 6.19 11.26
CA VAL A 262 12.07 7.18 11.98
C VAL A 262 11.79 6.77 13.43
N ARG A 263 11.87 5.46 13.73
CA ARG A 263 11.57 4.91 15.06
C ARG A 263 12.74 5.04 16.03
N ALA A 264 13.98 5.08 15.53
CA ALA A 264 15.19 5.09 16.35
C ALA A 264 15.42 6.39 17.14
N GLY A 265 14.71 7.48 16.80
CA GLY A 265 14.94 8.83 17.32
C GLY A 265 14.27 9.22 18.65
N GLY A 266 13.70 8.28 19.43
CA GLY A 266 13.13 8.61 20.74
C GLY A 266 11.69 9.15 20.74
N GLY A 267 10.89 8.77 19.74
CA GLY A 267 9.42 8.90 19.78
C GLY A 267 8.84 10.19 19.22
N GLU A 268 9.65 11.22 18.92
CA GLU A 268 9.23 12.46 18.25
C GLU A 268 10.20 12.81 17.10
N ASN A 269 9.67 13.09 15.90
CA ASN A 269 10.47 13.41 14.73
C ASN A 269 9.94 14.65 14.00
N TRP A 270 10.83 15.46 13.44
CA TRP A 270 10.51 16.59 12.56
C TRP A 270 11.14 16.38 11.20
N ILE A 271 10.30 16.08 10.20
CA ILE A 271 10.75 15.57 8.90
C ILE A 271 10.29 16.53 7.80
N PRO A 272 11.20 17.12 7.02
CA PRO A 272 10.81 17.79 5.78
C PRO A 272 10.35 16.75 4.77
N ILE A 273 9.16 16.96 4.21
CA ILE A 273 8.55 16.04 3.24
C ILE A 273 7.83 16.83 2.15
N CYS A 274 8.02 16.42 0.91
CA CYS A 274 7.17 16.84 -0.19
C CYS A 274 6.02 15.84 -0.35
N LEU A 275 4.79 16.33 -0.55
CA LEU A 275 3.63 15.49 -0.84
C LEU A 275 3.24 15.72 -2.30
N PRO A 276 3.71 14.88 -3.25
CA PRO A 276 3.58 15.18 -4.67
C PRO A 276 2.14 15.29 -5.17
N GLY A 277 1.21 14.53 -4.59
CA GLY A 277 -0.21 14.59 -4.92
C GLY A 277 -0.87 15.91 -4.47
N PHE A 278 -0.38 16.52 -3.39
CA PHE A 278 -0.80 17.83 -2.92
C PHE A 278 -0.07 18.98 -3.64
N ASN A 279 1.27 18.98 -3.57
CA ASN A 279 2.14 19.96 -4.22
C ASN A 279 3.56 19.41 -4.38
N ASN A 280 3.91 19.01 -5.60
CA ASN A 280 5.24 18.49 -5.93
C ASN A 280 6.38 19.53 -5.95
N LYS A 281 6.09 20.81 -5.68
CA LYS A 281 7.08 21.91 -5.78
C LYS A 281 7.69 22.36 -4.46
N GLY A 282 7.10 22.02 -3.33
CA GLY A 282 7.48 22.59 -2.04
C GLY A 282 7.56 21.56 -0.93
N TYR A 283 8.39 21.85 0.06
CA TYR A 283 8.42 21.08 1.29
C TYR A 283 7.30 21.49 2.22
N LEU A 284 6.72 20.49 2.85
CA LEU A 284 5.96 20.56 4.08
C LEU A 284 6.84 20.01 5.21
N TYR A 285 6.39 20.22 6.44
CA TYR A 285 7.10 19.76 7.62
C TYR A 285 6.17 18.91 8.47
N MET A 286 6.57 17.67 8.66
CA MET A 286 5.80 16.63 9.32
C MET A 286 6.38 16.36 10.71
N TYR A 287 5.57 16.61 11.73
CA TYR A 287 5.82 16.19 13.10
C TYR A 287 5.20 14.80 13.30
N VAL A 288 6.01 13.83 13.70
CA VAL A 288 5.55 12.46 13.99
C VAL A 288 5.80 12.18 15.45
N SER A 289 4.79 11.74 16.18
CA SER A 289 4.94 11.24 17.54
C SER A 289 4.29 9.88 17.71
N PHE A 290 5.07 8.91 18.17
CA PHE A 290 4.57 7.60 18.58
C PHE A 290 4.14 7.66 20.04
N LEU A 291 2.93 7.22 20.32
CA LEU A 291 2.40 7.06 21.67
C LEU A 291 2.72 5.62 22.11
N ASN A 292 3.27 5.44 23.32
CA ASN A 292 3.84 4.19 23.84
C ASN A 292 3.24 2.91 23.24
N SER A 293 4.13 1.99 22.88
CA SER A 293 3.82 0.64 22.42
C SER A 293 2.78 -0.01 23.33
N LEU A 294 1.73 -0.61 22.77
CA LEU A 294 0.66 -1.28 23.51
C LEU A 294 1.12 -2.50 24.35
N VAL A 295 2.43 -2.72 24.40
CA VAL A 295 3.14 -3.83 25.02
C VAL A 295 3.55 -3.52 26.47
N ASP A 296 3.56 -2.26 26.91
CA ASP A 296 3.97 -1.88 28.29
C ASP A 296 3.00 -2.37 29.39
N ASP A 297 1.82 -2.92 29.05
CA ASP A 297 0.84 -3.43 30.01
C ASP A 297 0.96 -4.96 30.28
N VAL A 298 1.94 -5.66 29.67
CA VAL A 298 2.12 -7.11 29.88
C VAL A 298 3.51 -7.39 30.44
N TYR A 299 3.56 -7.58 31.77
CA TYR A 299 4.61 -8.22 32.57
C TYR A 299 6.02 -8.30 31.96
N GLU A 300 6.96 -7.52 32.52
CA GLU A 300 8.39 -7.81 32.46
C GLU A 300 8.65 -9.29 32.78
N GLY A 301 9.08 -10.09 31.79
CA GLY A 301 9.62 -11.42 32.10
C GLY A 301 9.47 -12.57 31.10
N LEU A 302 8.93 -12.40 29.88
CA LEU A 302 8.92 -13.48 28.88
C LEU A 302 9.54 -13.05 27.55
N PRO A 303 10.50 -13.81 27.00
CA PRO A 303 11.08 -13.52 25.71
C PRO A 303 10.07 -13.87 24.61
N THR A 304 9.36 -12.87 24.09
CA THR A 304 8.54 -13.03 22.88
C THR A 304 9.43 -13.30 21.69
N SER A 305 9.46 -14.54 21.24
CA SER A 305 10.03 -14.93 19.97
C SER A 305 9.27 -14.28 18.80
N ILE A 306 9.99 -13.48 18.02
CA ILE A 306 9.94 -13.42 16.55
C ILE A 306 8.56 -13.05 15.94
N ASN A 307 8.31 -11.74 15.80
CA ASN A 307 7.93 -11.05 14.54
C ASN A 307 7.25 -9.68 14.79
N ASN A 308 7.90 -8.60 14.35
CA ASN A 308 7.39 -7.23 14.11
C ASN A 308 6.26 -6.69 15.04
N SER A 309 6.65 -6.10 16.17
CA SER A 309 5.80 -5.32 17.07
C SER A 309 5.32 -3.97 16.49
N THR A 310 5.13 -3.85 15.17
CA THR A 310 4.78 -2.62 14.46
C THR A 310 3.27 -2.44 14.26
N GLU A 311 2.49 -3.53 14.36
CA GLU A 311 1.04 -3.53 14.14
C GLU A 311 0.23 -2.96 15.32
N SER A 312 0.89 -2.72 16.46
CA SER A 312 0.26 -2.29 17.70
C SER A 312 0.65 -0.87 18.12
N GLU A 313 1.18 -0.04 17.23
CA GLU A 313 1.58 1.33 17.60
C GLU A 313 0.54 2.36 17.18
N VAL A 314 0.37 3.39 18.02
CA VAL A 314 -0.46 4.56 17.72
C VAL A 314 0.47 5.74 17.44
N ALA A 315 0.29 6.40 16.29
CA ALA A 315 1.06 7.56 15.88
C ALA A 315 0.16 8.77 15.62
N ILE A 316 0.60 9.93 16.10
CA ILE A 316 0.05 11.23 15.75
C ILE A 316 0.99 11.88 14.73
N ILE A 317 0.44 12.31 13.60
CA ILE A 317 1.17 12.96 12.53
C ILE A 317 0.55 14.34 12.30
N LEU A 318 1.34 15.40 12.42
CA LEU A 318 0.90 16.77 12.21
C LEU A 318 1.76 17.41 11.12
N ILE A 319 1.13 17.92 10.08
CA ILE A 319 1.80 18.48 8.90
C ILE A 319 1.53 19.97 8.83
N SER A 320 2.58 20.74 8.60
CA SER A 320 2.55 22.21 8.52
C SER A 320 3.32 22.71 7.30
N THR A 321 2.93 23.88 6.79
CA THR A 321 3.69 24.61 5.75
C THR A 321 4.84 25.42 6.34
N TYR A 322 4.92 25.55 7.67
CA TYR A 322 5.89 26.41 8.36
C TYR A 322 7.03 25.59 8.97
N LYS A 323 8.26 25.84 8.52
CA LYS A 323 9.49 25.17 8.98
C LYS A 323 9.73 25.27 10.49
N GLU A 324 9.40 26.43 11.06
CA GLU A 324 9.68 26.76 12.46
C GLU A 324 8.50 26.43 13.41
N SER A 325 7.54 25.61 12.96
CA SER A 325 6.34 25.28 13.75
C SER A 325 6.46 24.04 14.63
N PHE A 326 7.68 23.51 14.81
CA PHE A 326 7.92 22.30 15.62
C PHE A 326 7.30 22.40 17.03
N HIS A 327 7.52 23.51 17.73
CA HIS A 327 7.00 23.71 19.08
C HIS A 327 5.46 23.79 19.10
N ASP A 328 4.87 24.51 18.14
CA ASP A 328 3.40 24.60 18.00
C ASP A 328 2.77 23.21 17.79
N GLN A 329 3.39 22.37 16.96
CA GLN A 329 2.91 21.00 16.71
C GLN A 329 3.10 20.09 17.92
N ARG A 330 4.21 20.24 18.65
CA ARG A 330 4.47 19.48 19.88
C ARG A 330 3.45 19.81 20.98
N GLU A 331 3.11 21.08 21.16
CA GLU A 331 2.06 21.52 22.08
C GLU A 331 0.69 21.01 21.67
N THR A 332 0.36 21.10 20.38
CA THR A 332 -0.86 20.52 19.80
C THR A 332 -0.96 19.03 20.10
N ARG A 333 0.13 18.27 19.87
CA ARG A 333 0.20 16.84 20.24
C ARG A 333 -0.05 16.63 21.73
N ASN A 334 0.58 17.41 22.60
CA ASN A 334 0.41 17.28 24.06
C ASN A 334 -1.05 17.52 24.49
N GLN A 335 -1.74 18.46 23.84
CA GLN A 335 -3.17 18.71 24.08
C GLN A 335 -4.02 17.54 23.58
N ILE A 336 -3.81 17.09 22.34
CA ILE A 336 -4.51 15.94 21.74
C ILE A 336 -4.37 14.70 22.63
N VAL A 337 -3.16 14.37 23.08
CA VAL A 337 -2.92 13.19 23.92
C VAL A 337 -3.65 13.30 25.27
N ARG A 338 -3.68 14.49 25.89
CA ARG A 338 -4.41 14.69 27.14
C ARG A 338 -5.91 14.51 26.95
N GLU A 339 -6.47 15.09 25.89
CA GLU A 339 -7.90 14.98 25.59
C GLU A 339 -8.32 13.56 25.16
N LEU A 340 -7.49 12.86 24.37
CA LEU A 340 -7.76 11.46 24.00
C LEU A 340 -7.73 10.52 25.22
N LYS A 341 -6.94 10.85 26.25
CA LYS A 341 -6.93 10.12 27.52
C LYS A 341 -8.13 10.50 28.39
N SER A 342 -8.49 11.78 28.47
CA SER A 342 -9.61 12.26 29.29
C SER A 342 -10.96 11.69 28.82
N ASN A 343 -11.17 11.56 27.52
CA ASN A 343 -12.40 11.06 26.93
C ASN A 343 -12.38 9.55 26.63
N SER A 344 -11.37 8.82 27.12
CA SER A 344 -11.17 7.38 26.88
C SER A 344 -11.01 6.94 25.42
N SER A 345 -10.89 7.87 24.46
CA SER A 345 -10.70 7.54 23.04
C SER A 345 -9.40 6.77 22.81
N PHE A 346 -8.36 7.05 23.60
CA PHE A 346 -7.10 6.32 23.49
C PHE A 346 -7.30 4.82 23.74
N GLU A 347 -8.03 4.44 24.79
CA GLU A 347 -8.32 3.04 25.12
C GLU A 347 -9.25 2.35 24.09
N VAL A 348 -10.19 3.10 23.52
CA VAL A 348 -11.00 2.63 22.39
C VAL A 348 -10.12 2.27 21.19
N ILE A 349 -9.16 3.12 20.85
CA ILE A 349 -8.20 2.86 19.76
C ILE A 349 -7.36 1.62 20.09
N LYS A 350 -6.82 1.51 21.31
CA LYS A 350 -6.06 0.33 21.75
C LYS A 350 -6.88 -0.95 21.62
N SER A 351 -8.12 -0.92 22.09
CA SER A 351 -9.04 -2.06 22.04
C SER A 351 -9.34 -2.48 20.60
N ALA A 352 -9.58 -1.51 19.71
CA ALA A 352 -9.82 -1.76 18.29
C ALA A 352 -8.58 -2.34 17.58
N VAL A 353 -7.38 -1.88 17.94
CA VAL A 353 -6.12 -2.45 17.42
C VAL A 353 -5.94 -3.89 17.90
N ARG A 354 -6.11 -4.15 19.21
CA ARG A 354 -6.03 -5.51 19.80
C ARG A 354 -7.07 -6.48 19.24
N LYS A 355 -8.26 -5.97 18.90
CA LYS A 355 -9.31 -6.77 18.23
C LYS A 355 -8.92 -7.18 16.81
N GLY A 356 -7.99 -6.48 16.18
CA GLY A 356 -7.50 -6.82 14.83
C GLY A 356 -8.50 -6.53 13.72
N ARG A 357 -8.33 -7.23 12.59
CA ARG A 357 -9.29 -7.20 11.48
C ARG A 357 -10.52 -8.05 11.80
N PRO A 358 -11.69 -7.79 11.18
CA PRO A 358 -12.82 -8.68 11.32
C PRO A 358 -12.44 -10.08 10.82
N GLY A 359 -12.88 -11.13 11.52
CA GLY A 359 -12.70 -12.50 11.07
C GLY A 359 -13.54 -12.82 9.81
N PRO A 360 -13.26 -13.94 9.13
CA PRO A 360 -14.02 -14.36 7.96
C PRO A 360 -15.51 -14.55 8.30
N THR A 361 -16.36 -13.95 7.48
CA THR A 361 -17.83 -14.02 7.59
C THR A 361 -18.35 -15.36 7.08
N ARG A 362 -19.15 -16.05 7.89
CA ARG A 362 -19.87 -17.28 7.50
C ARG A 362 -21.28 -16.95 7.02
N SER A 363 -21.68 -17.52 5.88
CA SER A 363 -23.05 -17.44 5.39
C SER A 363 -23.99 -18.37 6.17
N PRO A 364 -25.30 -18.06 6.30
CA PRO A 364 -26.31 -19.00 6.81
C PRO A 364 -26.39 -20.31 6.03
N SER A 365 -26.04 -20.31 4.74
CA SER A 365 -25.96 -21.52 3.90
C SER A 365 -24.73 -22.39 4.20
N GLY A 366 -23.90 -22.00 5.17
CA GLY A 366 -22.68 -22.72 5.57
C GLY A 366 -21.46 -22.40 4.70
N THR A 367 -21.65 -21.75 3.54
CA THR A 367 -20.56 -21.30 2.67
C THR A 367 -19.79 -20.16 3.35
N SER A 368 -18.53 -20.42 3.70
CA SER A 368 -17.63 -19.41 4.23
C SER A 368 -16.69 -18.92 3.13
N LEU A 369 -16.63 -17.59 2.95
CA LEU A 369 -15.52 -16.99 2.22
C LEU A 369 -14.25 -17.17 3.05
N LYS A 370 -13.16 -17.56 2.40
CA LYS A 370 -11.85 -17.64 3.06
C LYS A 370 -11.24 -16.25 3.23
N HIS A 371 -11.39 -15.38 2.22
CA HIS A 371 -10.94 -13.99 2.28
C HIS A 371 -11.73 -13.12 1.28
N PHE A 372 -11.73 -11.81 1.50
CA PHE A 372 -12.25 -10.83 0.56
C PHE A 372 -11.49 -9.49 0.60
N LEU A 373 -11.59 -8.70 -0.46
CA LEU A 373 -11.19 -7.29 -0.54
C LEU A 373 -12.41 -6.49 -1.00
N TYR A 374 -12.81 -5.48 -0.22
CA TYR A 374 -13.84 -4.53 -0.62
C TYR A 374 -13.25 -3.12 -0.65
N LYS A 375 -13.35 -2.43 -1.78
CA LYS A 375 -12.98 -1.03 -1.95
C LYS A 375 -14.23 -0.18 -2.10
N SER A 376 -14.41 0.80 -1.21
CA SER A 376 -15.33 1.91 -1.42
C SER A 376 -14.68 2.91 -2.37
N ARG A 377 -15.25 3.05 -3.58
CA ARG A 377 -14.79 4.03 -4.57
C ARG A 377 -14.98 5.49 -4.10
N PRO A 378 -16.12 5.92 -3.52
CA PRO A 378 -16.30 7.31 -3.12
C PRO A 378 -15.35 7.72 -1.98
N ASN A 379 -15.04 6.80 -1.07
CA ASN A 379 -14.17 7.10 0.07
C ASN A 379 -12.68 6.83 -0.22
N VAL A 380 -12.37 6.17 -1.34
CA VAL A 380 -11.04 5.67 -1.70
C VAL A 380 -10.38 4.88 -0.56
N GLN A 381 -11.20 4.04 0.08
CA GLN A 381 -10.83 3.23 1.23
C GLN A 381 -11.22 1.79 1.01
N PHE A 382 -10.53 0.87 1.67
CA PHE A 382 -10.84 -0.54 1.58
C PHE A 382 -10.93 -1.22 2.95
N VAL A 383 -11.58 -2.37 2.97
CA VAL A 383 -11.69 -3.27 4.12
C VAL A 383 -11.42 -4.69 3.66
N MET A 384 -10.76 -5.45 4.53
CA MET A 384 -10.48 -6.86 4.35
C MET A 384 -10.49 -7.58 5.70
N PRO A 385 -10.74 -8.89 5.74
CA PRO A 385 -10.56 -9.68 6.95
C PRO A 385 -9.07 -9.91 7.23
N ASP A 386 -8.77 -10.55 8.35
CA ASP A 386 -7.40 -11.01 8.60
C ASP A 386 -6.98 -12.10 7.60
N PHE A 387 -5.68 -12.25 7.38
CA PHE A 387 -5.14 -13.31 6.53
C PHE A 387 -5.26 -14.69 7.22
N ALA A 388 -5.30 -14.72 8.56
CA ALA A 388 -5.51 -15.94 9.31
C ALA A 388 -6.95 -16.48 9.17
N PRO A 389 -7.15 -17.81 9.15
CA PRO A 389 -6.12 -18.86 9.32
C PRO A 389 -5.48 -19.36 8.02
N ASP A 390 -6.09 -19.09 6.86
CA ASP A 390 -5.73 -19.74 5.59
C ASP A 390 -4.49 -19.16 4.89
N PHE A 391 -4.12 -17.90 5.18
CA PHE A 391 -3.11 -17.14 4.41
C PHE A 391 -2.02 -16.51 5.29
N ILE A 392 -1.66 -17.15 6.40
CA ILE A 392 -0.68 -16.63 7.37
C ILE A 392 0.73 -16.57 6.78
N ASP A 393 1.13 -17.62 6.06
CA ASP A 393 2.47 -17.71 5.50
C ASP A 393 2.67 -16.73 4.34
N LEU A 394 3.88 -16.19 4.20
CA LEU A 394 4.22 -15.20 3.17
C LEU A 394 3.89 -15.69 1.75
N CYS A 395 4.15 -16.96 1.46
CA CYS A 395 3.82 -17.59 0.19
C CYS A 395 2.30 -17.71 -0.02
N ALA A 396 1.55 -18.06 1.02
CA ALA A 396 0.10 -18.18 0.96
C ALA A 396 -0.57 -16.82 0.76
N HIS A 397 -0.14 -15.81 1.51
CA HIS A 397 -0.51 -14.40 1.33
C HIS A 397 -0.20 -13.95 -0.11
N ARG A 398 1.03 -14.19 -0.60
CA ARG A 398 1.39 -13.74 -1.95
C ARG A 398 0.54 -14.41 -3.02
N ARG A 399 0.28 -15.71 -2.88
CA ARG A 399 -0.58 -16.48 -3.81
C ARG A 399 -2.01 -15.92 -3.85
N LEU A 400 -2.59 -15.62 -2.69
CA LEU A 400 -3.88 -14.92 -2.60
C LEU A 400 -3.83 -13.60 -3.38
N MET A 401 -2.79 -12.80 -3.16
CA MET A 401 -2.64 -11.53 -3.85
C MET A 401 -2.45 -11.70 -5.35
N ILE A 402 -1.77 -12.74 -5.85
CA ILE A 402 -1.68 -13.04 -7.30
C ILE A 402 -3.07 -13.21 -7.90
N ILE A 403 -3.96 -13.94 -7.23
CA ILE A 403 -5.34 -14.15 -7.68
C ILE A 403 -6.08 -12.80 -7.74
N TYR A 404 -5.97 -11.98 -6.70
CA TYR A 404 -6.56 -10.64 -6.71
C TYR A 404 -5.97 -9.73 -7.80
N HIS A 405 -4.66 -9.78 -8.06
CA HIS A 405 -4.03 -9.01 -9.13
C HIS A 405 -4.55 -9.44 -10.51
N LYS A 406 -4.72 -10.74 -10.76
CA LYS A 406 -5.27 -11.27 -12.02
C LYS A 406 -6.74 -10.87 -12.21
N MET A 407 -7.57 -10.97 -11.17
CA MET A 407 -8.96 -10.50 -11.21
C MET A 407 -9.05 -9.01 -11.47
N HIS A 408 -8.28 -8.20 -10.73
CA HIS A 408 -8.22 -6.76 -10.91
C HIS A 408 -7.77 -6.40 -12.34
N ALA A 409 -6.71 -7.04 -12.85
CA ALA A 409 -6.22 -6.78 -14.20
C ALA A 409 -7.28 -7.06 -15.27
N SER A 410 -8.08 -8.12 -15.10
CA SER A 410 -9.12 -8.52 -16.05
C SER A 410 -10.33 -7.58 -16.01
N ILE A 411 -10.75 -7.17 -14.81
CA ILE A 411 -11.86 -6.22 -14.63
C ILE A 411 -11.49 -4.84 -15.17
N HIS A 412 -10.25 -4.39 -14.94
CA HIS A 412 -9.78 -3.05 -15.32
C HIS A 412 -9.00 -3.02 -16.64
N ALA A 413 -9.04 -4.09 -17.43
CA ALA A 413 -8.42 -4.10 -18.75
C ALA A 413 -9.05 -3.03 -19.65
N LYS A 414 -8.23 -2.40 -20.52
CA LYS A 414 -8.74 -1.41 -21.47
C LYS A 414 -9.84 -2.04 -22.34
N ASN A 415 -10.98 -1.37 -22.44
CA ASN A 415 -12.20 -1.84 -23.13
C ASN A 415 -12.94 -3.02 -22.47
N SER A 416 -12.61 -3.34 -21.21
CA SER A 416 -13.39 -4.29 -20.43
C SER A 416 -14.71 -3.66 -19.99
N HIS A 417 -15.82 -4.36 -20.22
CA HIS A 417 -17.14 -4.05 -19.66
C HIS A 417 -17.55 -5.05 -18.58
N LEU A 418 -16.59 -5.84 -18.08
CA LEU A 418 -16.84 -6.89 -17.11
C LEU A 418 -17.30 -6.29 -15.77
N LYS A 419 -18.54 -6.59 -15.38
CA LYS A 419 -19.08 -6.24 -14.07
C LYS A 419 -18.81 -7.32 -13.03
N ALA A 420 -18.78 -8.57 -13.47
CA ALA A 420 -18.53 -9.73 -12.63
C ALA A 420 -17.63 -10.73 -13.36
N LEU A 421 -16.74 -11.37 -12.62
CA LEU A 421 -15.78 -12.34 -13.12
C LEU A 421 -15.66 -13.50 -12.14
N HIS A 422 -15.81 -14.72 -12.64
CA HIS A 422 -15.59 -15.93 -11.85
C HIS A 422 -14.37 -16.68 -12.38
N TYR A 423 -13.50 -17.09 -11.45
CA TYR A 423 -12.41 -18.01 -11.72
C TYR A 423 -12.59 -19.28 -10.89
N VAL A 424 -12.47 -20.41 -11.58
CA VAL A 424 -12.48 -21.74 -10.97
C VAL A 424 -11.07 -22.30 -11.11
N GLY A 425 -10.37 -22.43 -9.99
CA GLY A 425 -9.08 -23.11 -9.89
C GLY A 425 -9.22 -24.49 -9.24
N SER A 426 -8.12 -25.24 -9.22
CA SER A 426 -8.03 -26.55 -8.56
C SER A 426 -8.26 -26.46 -7.05
N ASN A 427 -7.73 -25.41 -6.42
CA ASN A 427 -7.71 -25.24 -4.97
C ASN A 427 -8.72 -24.20 -4.46
N TYR A 428 -9.19 -23.30 -5.32
CA TYR A 428 -10.01 -22.16 -4.93
C TYR A 428 -11.00 -21.77 -6.02
N VAL A 429 -12.13 -21.21 -5.60
CA VAL A 429 -13.05 -20.48 -6.48
C VAL A 429 -13.06 -19.02 -6.05
N SER A 430 -12.93 -18.10 -7.01
CA SER A 430 -12.89 -16.66 -6.72
C SER A 430 -13.87 -15.88 -7.60
N LEU A 431 -14.38 -14.80 -7.02
CA LEU A 431 -15.33 -13.87 -7.66
C LEU A 431 -14.79 -12.45 -7.55
N GLY A 432 -14.77 -11.73 -8.66
CA GLY A 432 -14.56 -10.30 -8.73
C GLY A 432 -15.82 -9.60 -9.20
N TRP A 433 -16.26 -8.56 -8.49
CA TRP A 433 -17.48 -7.80 -8.77
C TRP A 433 -17.19 -6.30 -8.65
N THR A 434 -17.39 -5.57 -9.74
CA THR A 434 -17.24 -4.11 -9.78
C THR A 434 -18.55 -3.40 -10.03
N THR A 435 -18.74 -2.26 -9.38
CA THR A 435 -19.85 -1.32 -9.60
C THR A 435 -19.30 0.11 -9.59
N PRO A 436 -20.11 1.14 -9.93
CA PRO A 436 -19.70 2.53 -9.81
C PRO A 436 -19.37 2.96 -8.37
N THR A 437 -19.91 2.27 -7.36
CA THR A 437 -19.73 2.64 -5.94
C THR A 437 -18.70 1.79 -5.21
N PHE A 438 -18.46 0.55 -5.64
CA PHE A 438 -17.50 -0.33 -4.99
C PHE A 438 -16.80 -1.31 -5.95
N GLU A 439 -15.68 -1.86 -5.48
CA GLU A 439 -15.06 -3.05 -6.04
C GLU A 439 -14.99 -4.12 -4.97
N PHE A 440 -15.31 -5.37 -5.31
CA PHE A 440 -15.30 -6.51 -4.41
C PHE A 440 -14.59 -7.68 -5.04
N TYR A 441 -13.69 -8.32 -4.31
CA TYR A 441 -12.98 -9.52 -4.73
C TYR A 441 -13.03 -10.52 -3.59
N CYS A 442 -13.36 -11.77 -3.85
CA CYS A 442 -13.37 -12.79 -2.80
C CYS A 442 -12.88 -14.15 -3.29
N ILE A 443 -12.58 -15.01 -2.32
CA ILE A 443 -12.14 -16.38 -2.55
C ILE A 443 -12.82 -17.32 -1.56
N SER A 444 -13.19 -18.50 -2.05
CA SER A 444 -13.76 -19.60 -1.25
C SER A 444 -13.00 -20.90 -1.52
N GLY A 445 -13.34 -21.93 -0.76
CA GLY A 445 -12.74 -23.25 -0.88
C GLY A 445 -13.03 -23.92 -2.24
N PRO A 446 -12.36 -25.06 -2.50
CA PRO A 446 -12.61 -25.82 -3.71
C PRO A 446 -14.03 -26.41 -3.66
N ARG A 447 -14.70 -26.46 -4.82
CA ARG A 447 -16.07 -27.00 -5.02
C ARG A 447 -17.23 -26.12 -4.54
N THR A 448 -16.99 -24.87 -4.14
CA THR A 448 -18.07 -23.90 -3.93
C THR A 448 -18.75 -23.58 -5.27
N SER A 449 -20.07 -23.70 -5.33
CA SER A 449 -20.82 -23.35 -6.55
C SER A 449 -20.85 -21.84 -6.78
N GLU A 450 -21.11 -21.44 -8.02
CA GLU A 450 -21.24 -20.02 -8.38
C GLU A 450 -22.35 -19.32 -7.57
N ALA A 451 -23.50 -19.98 -7.40
CA ALA A 451 -24.64 -19.45 -6.66
C ALA A 451 -24.31 -19.24 -5.17
N GLU A 452 -23.66 -20.22 -4.53
CA GLU A 452 -23.23 -20.13 -3.12
C GLU A 452 -22.19 -19.02 -2.92
N LEU A 453 -21.24 -18.88 -3.86
CA LEU A 453 -20.22 -17.85 -3.79
C LEU A 453 -20.82 -16.44 -3.91
N THR A 454 -21.73 -16.25 -4.86
CA THR A 454 -22.44 -14.98 -5.07
C THR A 454 -23.37 -14.63 -3.91
N GLU A 455 -24.04 -15.62 -3.32
CA GLU A 455 -24.84 -15.43 -2.11
C GLU A 455 -23.97 -14.94 -0.94
N ALA A 456 -22.86 -15.64 -0.67
CA ALA A 456 -21.93 -15.27 0.40
C ALA A 456 -21.32 -13.88 0.16
N ALA A 457 -20.92 -13.56 -1.08
CA ALA A 457 -20.43 -12.25 -1.47
C ALA A 457 -21.47 -11.14 -1.22
N SER A 458 -22.72 -11.37 -1.61
CA SER A 458 -23.81 -10.40 -1.43
C SER A 458 -24.07 -10.10 0.04
N GLN A 459 -23.99 -11.11 0.91
CA GLN A 459 -24.14 -10.94 2.36
C GLN A 459 -23.01 -10.12 2.96
N VAL A 460 -21.76 -10.34 2.54
CA VAL A 460 -20.62 -9.52 2.98
C VAL A 460 -20.78 -8.08 2.53
N ILE A 461 -21.15 -7.85 1.27
CA ILE A 461 -21.40 -6.51 0.74
C ILE A 461 -22.52 -5.82 1.54
N GLN A 462 -23.61 -6.54 1.85
CA GLN A 462 -24.70 -6.01 2.65
C GLN A 462 -24.25 -5.67 4.08
N TRP A 463 -23.47 -6.54 4.72
CA TRP A 463 -22.88 -6.27 6.03
C TRP A 463 -21.99 -5.02 5.99
N ILE A 464 -21.11 -4.88 5.00
CA ILE A 464 -20.24 -3.70 4.83
C ILE A 464 -21.08 -2.43 4.69
N LYS A 465 -22.14 -2.46 3.88
CA LYS A 465 -23.07 -1.33 3.73
C LYS A 465 -23.75 -0.97 5.05
N THR A 466 -24.18 -1.95 5.84
CA THR A 466 -24.78 -1.68 7.16
C THR A 466 -23.78 -1.13 8.17
N GLN A 467 -22.49 -1.39 8.00
CA GLN A 467 -21.41 -0.96 8.89
C GLN A 467 -20.54 0.15 8.26
N GLU A 468 -21.03 0.84 7.23
CA GLU A 468 -20.22 1.76 6.42
C GLU A 468 -19.52 2.83 7.26
N GLN A 469 -20.26 3.45 8.18
CA GLN A 469 -19.76 4.49 9.09
C GLN A 469 -18.72 3.99 10.10
N ARG A 470 -18.63 2.66 10.27
CA ARG A 470 -17.63 2.04 11.16
C ARG A 470 -16.35 1.71 10.43
N LEU A 471 -16.50 1.17 9.22
CA LEU A 471 -15.42 0.67 8.39
C LEU A 471 -14.69 1.79 7.65
N PHE A 472 -15.38 2.90 7.34
CA PHE A 472 -14.85 3.98 6.54
C PHE A 472 -14.93 5.33 7.25
N ILE A 473 -14.02 6.24 6.87
CA ILE A 473 -14.09 7.66 7.19
C ILE A 473 -14.91 8.34 6.09
N THR A 474 -16.17 8.64 6.38
CA THR A 474 -17.15 9.22 5.44
C THR A 474 -17.17 10.75 5.45
N SER A 475 -17.06 11.37 6.62
CA SER A 475 -17.20 12.83 6.80
C SER A 475 -15.90 13.55 7.16
N GLY A 476 -14.88 12.86 7.71
CA GLY A 476 -13.61 13.45 8.15
C GLY A 476 -13.77 14.60 9.17
N ALA A 477 -12.67 15.05 9.79
CA ALA A 477 -12.69 16.29 10.56
C ALA A 477 -12.25 17.43 9.64
N VAL A 478 -13.14 18.39 9.38
CA VAL A 478 -12.89 19.42 8.37
C VAL A 478 -13.12 20.81 8.93
N PHE A 479 -12.14 21.72 8.71
CA PHE A 479 -12.19 23.11 9.14
C PHE A 479 -12.13 24.11 7.98
#